data_AF-A0A175VT39-F1
#
_entry.id   AF-A0A175VT39-F1
#
_cell.length_a   1.000
_cell.length_b   1.000
_cell.length_c   1.000
_cell.angle_alpha   90.00
_cell.angle_beta   90.00
_cell.angle_gamma   90.00
#
_symmetry.space_group_name_H-M   'P 1'
#
loop_
_entity.id
_entity.type
_entity.pdbx_description
1 polymer ?
#
loop_
_entity_poly.entity_id
_entity_poly.type
_entity_poly.pdbx_seq_one_letter_code
_entity_poly.pdbx_strand_id
1 'polypeptide(L)'
;MANQKGNAPKLPVQQLAILAVARFAEPLALTSVFPYLPEMIASFGVKKNDVARWAGLTGAIFSVSQSMTAVAWGRASDRFGRKPIILVGLASTMCCFLLWGMSTSLPMAIAVRAIMGGGNGNVGIIRTMVAEMVPERELQPKAFSLMPLVWSIGSVFGPAFGGFFARPADQYPDLFGRIEYFKRFPFVLPNLMACGVFFISFMTGLLFLKETLQGRRHRRDWGLVLGEKLTRTFRRPPGHRKHRRHSFVDDEASAPLLAQSALSSSDHIAAEIEPPTLKDVFGVQTSINLLSYTFLALHSVAYDQVLPVFLNYPRVVPDETNTRLPFKFTGGFGLSSDRIGTIYTIYGILCGVVQFFLFPWLCARFGVLKCYRTAMLIFPILYFLTPYTTLIQDATLRYTVFLGIMFVKGFVVIVAFPCTTILLTNSASSLRILGTLNGFATTFSGLGRAIGPAGVGAVFSWGVEEGYVIAPWWLLGLIALLGAIPPFFIIDGEGPSRGAGTDDEEEGEGESLLGNEDGGGDCHGDHVAVLDAVDELDSDCDSDGLLKRGSKSYGTMDGNGAANGVSRR
;
A
#
# COMPACT_ATOMS: atom_id res chain seq x y z
N MET A 1 -27.74 24.43 27.54
CA MET A 1 -27.35 24.61 26.11
C MET A 1 -27.41 23.25 25.41
N ALA A 2 -28.48 22.95 24.68
CA ALA A 2 -28.70 21.64 24.07
C ALA A 2 -29.26 21.82 22.65
N ASN A 3 -28.44 22.26 21.69
CA ASN A 3 -28.75 22.12 20.25
C ASN A 3 -27.59 22.37 19.26
N GLN A 4 -26.40 21.81 19.50
CA GLN A 4 -25.35 21.70 18.49
C GLN A 4 -24.87 20.24 18.38
N LYS A 5 -25.76 19.33 17.99
CA LYS A 5 -25.31 18.13 17.27
C LYS A 5 -25.10 18.55 15.82
N GLY A 6 -23.97 19.22 15.55
CA GLY A 6 -23.50 19.43 14.18
C GLY A 6 -23.49 18.09 13.46
N ASN A 7 -23.99 18.03 12.23
CA ASN A 7 -24.00 16.81 11.44
C ASN A 7 -22.57 16.27 11.37
N ALA A 8 -22.30 15.13 12.03
CA ALA A 8 -21.00 14.47 11.93
C ALA A 8 -20.64 14.31 10.44
N PRO A 9 -19.42 14.69 10.02
CA PRO A 9 -19.02 14.63 8.63
C PRO A 9 -19.17 13.20 8.11
N LYS A 10 -19.61 13.09 6.85
CA LYS A 10 -19.91 11.80 6.22
C LYS A 10 -18.93 11.53 5.09
N LEU A 11 -18.44 10.30 5.03
CA LEU A 11 -17.57 9.86 3.94
C LEU A 11 -18.27 10.06 2.58
N PRO A 12 -17.55 10.55 1.55
CA PRO A 12 -18.07 10.66 0.19
C PRO A 12 -18.07 9.27 -0.48
N VAL A 13 -18.96 8.39 -0.01
CA VAL A 13 -18.98 6.95 -0.35
C VAL A 13 -19.00 6.72 -1.86
N GLN A 14 -19.75 7.51 -2.63
CA GLN A 14 -19.80 7.37 -4.08
C GLN A 14 -18.45 7.64 -4.74
N GLN A 15 -17.75 8.71 -4.36
CA GLN A 15 -16.46 9.06 -4.94
C GLN A 15 -15.38 8.05 -4.53
N LEU A 16 -15.39 7.62 -3.25
CA LEU A 16 -14.51 6.57 -2.76
C LEU A 16 -14.75 5.23 -3.47
N ALA A 17 -16.01 4.88 -3.77
CA ALA A 17 -16.34 3.68 -4.53
C ALA A 17 -15.82 3.76 -5.98
N ILE A 18 -15.94 4.92 -6.65
CA ILE A 18 -15.40 5.11 -8.00
C ILE A 18 -13.87 5.00 -7.98
N LEU A 19 -13.20 5.60 -7.00
CA LEU A 19 -11.75 5.47 -6.81
C LEU A 19 -11.33 4.03 -6.51
N ALA A 20 -12.13 3.28 -5.75
CA ALA A 20 -11.90 1.86 -5.50
C ALA A 20 -11.99 1.04 -6.80
N VAL A 21 -12.97 1.31 -7.66
CA VAL A 21 -13.09 0.65 -8.97
C VAL A 21 -11.93 1.01 -9.89
N ALA A 22 -11.46 2.27 -9.89
CA ALA A 22 -10.26 2.67 -10.60
C ALA A 22 -9.00 1.99 -10.02
N ARG A 23 -8.93 1.85 -8.69
CA ARG A 23 -7.78 1.25 -8.01
C ARG A 23 -7.75 -0.27 -8.09
N PHE A 24 -8.89 -0.93 -8.34
CA PHE A 24 -8.96 -2.38 -8.58
C PHE A 24 -8.17 -2.78 -9.82
N ALA A 25 -7.99 -1.85 -10.76
CA ALA A 25 -7.35 -2.11 -12.03
C ALA A 25 -5.85 -2.43 -11.90
N GLU A 26 -5.14 -1.80 -10.96
CA GLU A 26 -3.71 -2.08 -10.74
C GLU A 26 -3.40 -3.50 -10.25
N PRO A 27 -3.99 -4.01 -9.15
CA PRO A 27 -3.72 -5.36 -8.65
C PRO A 27 -4.15 -6.39 -9.67
N LEU A 28 -5.27 -6.17 -10.38
CA LEU A 28 -5.66 -6.99 -11.52
C LEU A 28 -4.53 -7.03 -12.56
N ALA A 29 -3.95 -5.88 -12.91
CA ALA A 29 -2.92 -5.82 -13.94
C ALA A 29 -1.60 -6.47 -13.57
N LEU A 30 -1.22 -6.34 -12.30
CA LEU A 30 0.00 -6.95 -11.81
C LEU A 30 -0.14 -8.47 -11.72
N THR A 31 -1.25 -8.95 -11.14
CA THR A 31 -1.39 -10.35 -10.71
C THR A 31 -2.05 -11.26 -11.73
N SER A 32 -2.82 -10.72 -12.69
CA SER A 32 -3.54 -11.57 -13.67
C SER A 32 -2.63 -12.38 -14.57
N VAL A 33 -1.38 -11.97 -14.75
CA VAL A 33 -0.48 -12.71 -15.64
C VAL A 33 0.15 -13.91 -14.98
N PHE A 34 0.18 -13.97 -13.64
CA PHE A 34 0.94 -14.97 -12.90
C PHE A 34 0.64 -16.40 -13.35
N PRO A 35 -0.63 -16.84 -13.50
CA PRO A 35 -0.92 -18.22 -13.88
C PRO A 35 -0.40 -18.64 -15.26
N TYR A 36 -0.42 -17.71 -16.22
CA TYR A 36 -0.11 -18.03 -17.62
C TYR A 36 1.24 -17.49 -18.10
N LEU A 37 1.91 -16.63 -17.32
CA LEU A 37 3.20 -16.05 -17.68
C LEU A 37 4.25 -17.10 -18.02
N PRO A 38 4.42 -18.22 -17.27
CA PRO A 38 5.39 -19.24 -17.62
C PRO A 38 5.13 -19.86 -19.00
N GLU A 39 3.87 -20.20 -19.29
CA GLU A 39 3.47 -20.75 -20.59
C GLU A 39 3.61 -19.72 -21.71
N MET A 40 3.33 -18.45 -21.45
CA MET A 40 3.50 -17.36 -22.41
C MET A 40 4.97 -17.17 -22.77
N ILE A 41 5.86 -17.13 -21.78
CA ILE A 41 7.30 -17.03 -22.01
C ILE A 41 7.82 -18.26 -22.78
N ALA A 42 7.37 -19.46 -22.42
CA ALA A 42 7.72 -20.69 -23.15
C ALA A 42 7.23 -20.65 -24.62
N SER A 43 6.04 -20.08 -24.87
CA SER A 43 5.48 -19.96 -26.23
C SER A 43 6.31 -19.06 -27.15
N PHE A 44 7.16 -18.19 -26.59
CA PHE A 44 8.10 -17.36 -27.36
C PHE A 44 9.38 -18.08 -27.78
N GLY A 45 9.49 -19.38 -27.55
CA GLY A 45 10.67 -20.18 -27.90
C GLY A 45 11.80 -20.14 -26.86
N VAL A 46 11.53 -19.64 -25.66
CA VAL A 46 12.47 -19.64 -24.54
C VAL A 46 12.67 -21.08 -24.03
N LYS A 47 13.93 -21.46 -23.77
CA LYS A 47 14.26 -22.78 -23.19
C LYS A 47 13.56 -22.96 -21.84
N LYS A 48 13.06 -24.16 -21.57
CA LYS A 48 12.33 -24.47 -20.32
C LYS A 48 13.07 -24.05 -19.04
N ASN A 49 14.39 -24.21 -19.00
CA ASN A 49 15.21 -23.85 -17.84
C ASN A 49 15.28 -22.32 -17.63
N ASP A 50 15.19 -21.54 -18.70
CA ASP A 50 15.26 -20.07 -18.67
C ASP A 50 13.89 -19.40 -18.44
N VAL A 51 12.78 -20.16 -18.51
CA VAL A 51 11.42 -19.62 -18.36
C VAL A 51 11.28 -18.85 -17.04
N ALA A 52 11.85 -19.35 -15.95
CA ALA A 52 11.78 -18.71 -14.63
C ALA A 52 12.47 -17.35 -14.61
N ARG A 53 13.70 -17.27 -15.15
CA ARG A 53 14.46 -16.02 -15.28
C ARG A 53 13.69 -14.98 -16.09
N TRP A 54 13.17 -15.38 -17.25
CA TRP A 54 12.45 -14.45 -18.13
C TRP A 54 11.07 -14.06 -17.60
N ALA A 55 10.35 -14.97 -16.93
CA ALA A 55 9.12 -14.63 -16.22
C ALA A 55 9.39 -13.62 -15.10
N GLY A 56 10.41 -13.87 -14.27
CA GLY A 56 10.83 -12.96 -13.20
C GLY A 56 11.23 -11.58 -13.72
N LEU A 57 12.02 -11.51 -14.80
CA LEU A 57 12.41 -10.24 -15.41
C LEU A 57 11.22 -9.49 -16.03
N THR A 58 10.33 -10.21 -16.72
CA THR A 58 9.14 -9.62 -17.35
C THR A 58 8.14 -9.13 -16.31
N GLY A 59 8.07 -9.79 -15.15
CA GLY A 59 7.35 -9.29 -13.99
C GLY A 59 8.01 -8.06 -13.36
N ALA A 60 9.33 -8.07 -13.22
CA ALA A 60 10.11 -7.01 -12.59
C ALA A 60 10.06 -5.69 -13.36
N ILE A 61 10.13 -5.73 -14.70
CA ILE A 61 10.19 -4.52 -15.52
C ILE A 61 8.97 -3.62 -15.33
N PHE A 62 7.79 -4.19 -15.07
CA PHE A 62 6.59 -3.44 -14.72
C PHE A 62 6.83 -2.57 -13.47
N SER A 63 7.38 -3.18 -12.41
CA SER A 63 7.65 -2.50 -11.13
C SER A 63 8.78 -1.48 -11.26
N VAL A 64 9.82 -1.77 -12.06
CA VAL A 64 10.90 -0.82 -12.37
C VAL A 64 10.35 0.42 -13.06
N SER A 65 9.61 0.23 -14.16
CA SER A 65 9.04 1.34 -14.92
C SER A 65 8.03 2.16 -14.10
N GLN A 66 7.23 1.50 -13.24
CA GLN A 66 6.33 2.20 -12.31
C GLN A 66 7.12 3.05 -11.31
N SER A 67 8.19 2.50 -10.72
CA SER A 67 9.02 3.22 -9.74
C SER A 67 9.68 4.46 -10.35
N MET A 68 10.18 4.35 -11.59
CA MET A 68 10.82 5.46 -12.30
C MET A 68 9.84 6.58 -12.66
N THR A 69 8.58 6.24 -12.94
CA THR A 69 7.57 7.20 -13.42
C THR A 69 6.65 7.72 -12.32
N ALA A 70 6.63 7.11 -11.13
CA ALA A 70 5.71 7.46 -10.05
C ALA A 70 5.73 8.96 -9.70
N VAL A 71 6.92 9.55 -9.58
CA VAL A 71 7.07 10.99 -9.26
C VAL A 71 6.60 11.87 -10.43
N ALA A 72 6.86 11.46 -11.67
CA ALA A 72 6.43 12.21 -12.86
C ALA A 72 4.90 12.25 -12.95
N TRP A 73 4.23 11.13 -12.66
CA TRP A 73 2.76 11.07 -12.60
C TRP A 73 2.18 11.93 -11.47
N GLY A 74 2.82 11.94 -10.29
CA GLY A 74 2.45 12.85 -9.20
C GLY A 74 2.46 14.31 -9.66
N ARG A 75 3.59 14.79 -10.20
CA ARG A 75 3.73 16.17 -10.72
C ARG A 75 2.77 16.48 -11.87
N ALA A 76 2.52 15.52 -12.76
CA ALA A 76 1.55 15.69 -13.83
C ALA A 76 0.12 15.88 -13.26
N SER A 77 -0.24 15.13 -12.22
CA SER A 77 -1.55 15.25 -11.56
C SER A 77 -1.74 16.61 -10.89
N ASP A 78 -0.70 17.17 -10.29
CA ASP A 78 -0.75 18.49 -9.67
C ASP A 78 -0.88 19.62 -10.69
N ARG A 79 -0.29 19.46 -11.89
CA ARG A 79 -0.36 20.47 -12.95
C ARG A 79 -1.64 20.41 -13.78
N PHE A 80 -2.06 19.20 -14.15
CA PHE A 80 -3.14 19.00 -15.12
C PHE A 80 -4.49 18.66 -14.49
N GLY A 81 -4.52 18.24 -13.21
CA GLY A 81 -5.69 17.72 -12.52
C GLY A 81 -5.56 16.23 -12.25
N ARG A 82 -6.25 15.75 -11.21
CA ARG A 82 -6.12 14.37 -10.73
C ARG A 82 -6.99 13.44 -11.56
N LYS A 83 -8.21 13.88 -11.89
CA LYS A 83 -9.15 13.11 -12.70
C LYS A 83 -8.60 12.86 -14.13
N PRO A 84 -8.15 13.87 -14.91
CA PRO A 84 -7.64 13.64 -16.25
C PRO A 84 -6.46 12.67 -16.27
N ILE A 85 -5.56 12.78 -15.29
CA ILE A 85 -4.37 11.94 -15.23
C ILE A 85 -4.73 10.49 -14.87
N ILE A 86 -5.65 10.25 -13.93
CA ILE A 86 -6.17 8.90 -13.65
C ILE A 86 -6.78 8.28 -14.91
N LEU A 87 -7.56 9.05 -15.67
CA LEU A 87 -8.18 8.58 -16.90
C LEU A 87 -7.14 8.23 -17.97
N VAL A 88 -6.09 9.04 -18.12
CA VAL A 88 -4.97 8.73 -19.03
C VAL A 88 -4.26 7.44 -18.58
N GLY A 89 -3.99 7.26 -17.29
CA GLY A 89 -3.37 6.04 -16.77
C GLY A 89 -4.24 4.79 -16.98
N LEU A 90 -5.56 4.90 -16.77
CA LEU A 90 -6.51 3.83 -17.04
C LEU A 90 -6.57 3.47 -18.54
N ALA A 91 -6.64 4.47 -19.42
CA ALA A 91 -6.66 4.27 -20.86
C ALA A 91 -5.34 3.67 -21.37
N SER A 92 -4.19 4.16 -20.88
CA SER A 92 -2.87 3.61 -21.19
C SER A 92 -2.78 2.14 -20.80
N THR A 93 -3.20 1.81 -19.58
CA THR A 93 -3.18 0.42 -19.09
C THR A 93 -4.10 -0.47 -19.92
N MET A 94 -5.31 -0.01 -20.25
CA MET A 94 -6.25 -0.72 -21.13
C MET A 94 -5.65 -1.04 -22.51
N CYS A 95 -5.01 -0.06 -23.16
CA CYS A 95 -4.34 -0.28 -24.44
C CYS A 95 -3.19 -1.30 -24.31
N CYS A 96 -2.41 -1.22 -23.22
CA CYS A 96 -1.35 -2.19 -22.95
C CYS A 96 -1.87 -3.61 -22.73
N PHE A 97 -3.05 -3.80 -22.15
CA PHE A 97 -3.69 -5.13 -22.03
C PHE A 97 -3.92 -5.75 -23.40
N LEU A 98 -4.48 -5.00 -24.35
CA LEU A 98 -4.68 -5.47 -25.72
C LEU A 98 -3.36 -5.88 -26.37
N LEU A 99 -2.34 -5.02 -26.29
CA LEU A 99 -1.02 -5.28 -26.86
C LEU A 99 -0.32 -6.48 -26.20
N TRP A 100 -0.48 -6.65 -24.89
CA TRP A 100 0.08 -7.77 -24.14
C TRP A 100 -0.56 -9.09 -24.57
N GLY A 101 -1.89 -9.13 -24.66
CA GLY A 101 -2.62 -10.31 -25.13
C GLY A 101 -2.26 -10.73 -26.56
N MET A 102 -1.83 -9.78 -27.40
CA MET A 102 -1.38 -10.01 -28.78
C MET A 102 0.15 -10.15 -28.92
N SER A 103 0.89 -10.26 -27.82
CA SER A 103 2.36 -10.36 -27.89
C SER A 103 2.80 -11.71 -28.46
N THR A 104 3.69 -11.67 -29.47
CA THR A 104 4.21 -12.88 -30.15
C THR A 104 5.69 -13.12 -29.92
N SER A 105 6.38 -12.23 -29.20
CA SER A 105 7.81 -12.36 -28.93
C SER A 105 8.15 -11.81 -27.54
N LEU A 106 9.23 -12.33 -26.97
CA LEU A 106 9.71 -11.92 -25.65
C LEU A 106 10.06 -10.41 -25.57
N PRO A 107 10.76 -9.80 -26.56
CA PRO A 107 11.02 -8.36 -26.53
C PRO A 107 9.74 -7.52 -26.56
N MET A 108 8.73 -7.94 -27.34
CA MET A 108 7.43 -7.26 -27.38
C MET A 108 6.74 -7.34 -26.02
N ALA A 109 6.72 -8.52 -25.39
CA ALA A 109 6.13 -8.69 -24.06
C ALA A 109 6.83 -7.78 -23.03
N ILE A 110 8.16 -7.79 -22.97
CA ILE A 110 8.94 -6.94 -22.05
C ILE A 110 8.65 -5.45 -22.30
N ALA A 111 8.63 -5.00 -23.56
CA ALA A 111 8.35 -3.61 -23.90
C ALA A 111 6.93 -3.19 -23.50
N VAL A 112 5.92 -4.01 -23.78
CA VAL A 112 4.53 -3.73 -23.37
C VAL A 112 4.41 -3.69 -21.85
N ARG A 113 5.09 -4.58 -21.12
CA ARG A 113 5.13 -4.55 -19.65
C ARG A 113 5.78 -3.31 -19.07
N ALA A 114 6.87 -2.85 -19.69
CA ALA A 114 7.53 -1.60 -19.31
C ALA A 114 6.60 -0.40 -19.52
N ILE A 115 5.94 -0.31 -20.69
CA ILE A 115 4.98 0.76 -20.99
C ILE A 115 3.78 0.68 -20.04
N MET A 116 3.29 -0.52 -19.74
CA MET A 116 2.17 -0.71 -18.81
C MET A 116 2.51 -0.29 -17.38
N GLY A 117 3.72 -0.63 -16.90
CA GLY A 117 4.20 -0.17 -15.59
C GLY A 117 4.42 1.34 -15.55
N GLY A 118 5.05 1.87 -16.59
CA GLY A 118 5.29 3.31 -16.77
C GLY A 118 4.02 4.13 -16.97
N GLY A 119 2.96 3.54 -17.50
CA GLY A 119 1.64 4.16 -17.69
C GLY A 119 0.75 4.11 -16.45
N ASN A 120 1.12 3.32 -15.43
CA ASN A 120 0.29 3.03 -14.26
C ASN A 120 0.72 3.81 -13.01
N GLY A 121 0.63 5.14 -13.09
CA GLY A 121 0.92 6.06 -11.98
C GLY A 121 -0.24 6.31 -11.02
N ASN A 122 -1.34 5.56 -11.14
CA ASN A 122 -2.60 5.89 -10.48
C ASN A 122 -2.58 5.74 -8.95
N VAL A 123 -1.67 4.93 -8.40
CA VAL A 123 -1.63 4.61 -6.96
C VAL A 123 -1.46 5.85 -6.09
N GLY A 124 -0.45 6.66 -6.41
CA GLY A 124 -0.16 7.88 -5.67
C GLY A 124 -1.30 8.89 -5.81
N ILE A 125 -1.79 9.07 -7.03
CA ILE A 125 -2.84 10.05 -7.36
C ILE A 125 -4.16 9.71 -6.65
N ILE A 126 -4.54 8.43 -6.64
CA ILE A 126 -5.75 7.98 -5.95
C ILE A 126 -5.63 8.21 -4.44
N ARG A 127 -4.47 7.91 -3.83
CA ARG A 127 -4.23 8.23 -2.41
C ARG A 127 -4.35 9.72 -2.14
N THR A 128 -3.84 10.57 -3.03
CA THR A 128 -3.99 12.03 -2.94
C THR A 128 -5.46 12.44 -3.04
N MET A 129 -6.23 11.93 -4.01
CA MET A 129 -7.66 12.25 -4.12
C MET A 129 -8.45 11.83 -2.89
N VAL A 130 -8.14 10.67 -2.30
CA VAL A 130 -8.77 10.24 -1.03
C VAL A 130 -8.48 11.22 0.10
N ALA A 131 -7.22 11.66 0.22
CA ALA A 131 -6.82 12.63 1.24
C ALA A 131 -7.58 13.97 1.08
N GLU A 132 -7.74 14.44 -0.16
CA GLU A 132 -8.39 15.71 -0.47
C GLU A 132 -9.92 15.66 -0.38
N MET A 133 -10.53 14.49 -0.61
CA MET A 133 -11.96 14.28 -0.44
C MET A 133 -12.39 14.11 1.01
N VAL A 134 -11.45 13.70 1.88
CA VAL A 134 -11.70 13.42 3.29
C VAL A 134 -10.69 14.21 4.12
N PRO A 135 -10.86 15.55 4.21
CA PRO A 135 -9.98 16.38 5.03
C PRO A 135 -10.14 16.08 6.53
N GLU A 136 -11.29 15.55 6.95
CA GLU A 136 -11.58 15.26 8.34
C GLU A 136 -10.76 14.07 8.83
N ARG A 137 -9.85 14.35 9.78
CA ARG A 137 -8.94 13.34 10.35
C ARG A 137 -9.67 12.14 10.96
N GLU A 138 -10.86 12.33 11.52
CA GLU A 138 -11.67 11.25 12.07
C GLU A 138 -12.17 10.24 11.01
N LEU A 139 -12.25 10.66 9.74
CA LEU A 139 -12.72 9.85 8.62
C LEU A 139 -11.58 9.27 7.77
N GLN A 140 -10.40 9.91 7.77
CA GLN A 140 -9.25 9.50 6.97
C GLN A 140 -8.85 8.03 7.14
N PRO A 141 -8.72 7.46 8.35
CA PRO A 141 -8.36 6.06 8.53
C PRO A 141 -9.32 5.11 7.80
N LYS A 142 -10.63 5.39 7.87
CA LYS A 142 -11.65 4.59 7.17
C LYS A 142 -11.49 4.73 5.66
N ALA A 143 -11.26 5.94 5.15
CA ALA A 143 -11.10 6.18 3.73
C ALA A 143 -9.83 5.51 3.17
N PHE A 144 -8.70 5.59 3.87
CA PHE A 144 -7.45 4.95 3.46
C PHE A 144 -7.46 3.42 3.59
N SER A 145 -8.24 2.87 4.53
CA SER A 145 -8.40 1.41 4.66
C SER A 145 -9.01 0.74 3.41
N LEU A 146 -9.73 1.50 2.58
CA LEU A 146 -10.28 1.04 1.30
C LEU A 146 -9.17 0.67 0.30
N MET A 147 -8.00 1.33 0.38
CA MET A 147 -6.91 1.13 -0.59
C MET A 147 -6.27 -0.27 -0.47
N PRO A 148 -5.85 -0.73 0.73
CA PRO A 148 -5.44 -2.13 0.92
C PRO A 148 -6.56 -3.14 0.62
N LEU A 149 -7.82 -2.79 0.90
CA LEU A 149 -8.96 -3.66 0.61
C LEU A 149 -9.05 -4.00 -0.88
N VAL A 150 -9.01 -2.98 -1.72
CA VAL A 150 -9.09 -3.10 -3.17
C VAL A 150 -7.90 -3.87 -3.75
N TRP A 151 -6.69 -3.66 -3.20
CA TRP A 151 -5.51 -4.44 -3.59
C TRP A 151 -5.74 -5.93 -3.41
N SER A 152 -6.22 -6.33 -2.25
CA SER A 152 -6.43 -7.75 -1.97
C SER A 152 -7.53 -8.34 -2.82
N ILE A 153 -8.65 -7.64 -3.02
CA ILE A 153 -9.69 -8.13 -3.94
C ILE A 153 -9.08 -8.33 -5.35
N GLY A 154 -8.25 -7.41 -5.83
CA GLY A 154 -7.58 -7.57 -7.12
C GLY A 154 -6.56 -8.70 -7.17
N SER A 155 -5.82 -8.99 -6.09
CA SER A 155 -4.89 -10.11 -6.05
C SER A 155 -5.58 -11.47 -5.99
N VAL A 156 -6.85 -11.50 -5.57
CA VAL A 156 -7.75 -12.66 -5.65
C VAL A 156 -8.24 -12.87 -7.08
N PHE A 157 -8.85 -11.83 -7.67
CA PHE A 157 -9.50 -11.95 -8.97
C PHE A 157 -8.50 -11.98 -10.13
N GLY A 158 -7.35 -11.32 -10.02
CA GLY A 158 -6.34 -11.26 -11.08
C GLY A 158 -5.96 -12.64 -11.60
N PRO A 159 -5.33 -13.49 -10.79
CA PRO A 159 -4.94 -14.83 -11.21
C PRO A 159 -6.13 -15.70 -11.65
N ALA A 160 -7.31 -15.54 -11.07
CA ALA A 160 -8.51 -16.26 -11.52
C ALA A 160 -8.83 -15.94 -12.98
N PHE A 161 -8.91 -14.64 -13.32
CA PHE A 161 -9.10 -14.17 -14.68
C PHE A 161 -7.95 -14.63 -15.61
N GLY A 162 -6.73 -14.60 -15.11
CA GLY A 162 -5.55 -15.04 -15.85
C GLY A 162 -5.63 -16.49 -16.32
N GLY A 163 -5.81 -17.42 -15.38
CA GLY A 163 -5.69 -18.85 -15.69
C GLY A 163 -6.89 -19.43 -16.40
N PHE A 164 -8.12 -19.05 -16.02
CA PHE A 164 -9.35 -19.62 -16.61
C PHE A 164 -9.60 -19.21 -18.06
N PHE A 165 -9.03 -18.09 -18.51
CA PHE A 165 -9.21 -17.61 -19.88
C PHE A 165 -7.96 -17.82 -20.74
N ALA A 166 -6.84 -18.24 -20.16
CA ALA A 166 -5.63 -18.55 -20.91
C ALA A 166 -5.87 -19.73 -21.87
N ARG A 167 -5.27 -19.69 -23.06
CA ARG A 167 -5.37 -20.74 -24.08
C ARG A 167 -6.82 -21.19 -24.33
N PRO A 168 -7.74 -20.28 -24.65
CA PRO A 168 -9.17 -20.61 -24.69
C PRO A 168 -9.52 -21.62 -25.78
N ALA A 169 -8.75 -21.65 -26.87
CA ALA A 169 -8.89 -22.65 -27.93
C ALA A 169 -8.58 -24.08 -27.45
N ASP A 170 -7.71 -24.23 -26.45
CA ASP A 170 -7.34 -25.52 -25.87
C ASP A 170 -8.25 -25.88 -24.68
N GLN A 171 -8.61 -24.90 -23.84
CA GLN A 171 -9.46 -25.12 -22.66
C GLN A 171 -10.95 -25.30 -22.99
N TYR A 172 -11.47 -24.56 -23.97
CA TYR A 172 -12.87 -24.62 -24.37
C TYR A 172 -12.98 -24.83 -25.90
N PRO A 173 -12.58 -26.00 -26.41
CA PRO A 173 -12.49 -26.26 -27.85
C PRO A 173 -13.84 -26.10 -28.57
N ASP A 174 -14.96 -26.40 -27.89
CA ASP A 174 -16.30 -26.26 -28.46
C ASP A 174 -16.68 -24.79 -28.74
N LEU A 175 -16.22 -23.86 -27.91
CA LEU A 175 -16.52 -22.43 -28.00
C LEU A 175 -15.49 -21.68 -28.84
N PHE A 176 -14.20 -21.97 -28.65
CA PHE A 176 -13.10 -21.16 -29.21
C PHE A 176 -12.16 -21.94 -30.13
N GLY A 177 -12.22 -23.27 -30.18
CA GLY A 177 -11.27 -24.11 -30.92
C GLY A 177 -11.31 -23.93 -32.45
N ARG A 178 -12.40 -23.35 -32.98
CA ARG A 178 -12.53 -23.03 -34.42
C ARG A 178 -11.99 -21.64 -34.78
N ILE A 179 -11.71 -20.80 -33.80
CA ILE A 179 -11.34 -19.41 -34.02
C ILE A 179 -9.81 -19.30 -34.09
N GLU A 180 -9.30 -19.09 -35.30
CA GLU A 180 -7.86 -19.02 -35.57
C GLU A 180 -7.16 -17.91 -34.77
N TYR A 181 -7.87 -16.81 -34.49
CA TYR A 181 -7.36 -15.71 -33.69
C TYR A 181 -6.94 -16.15 -32.28
N PHE A 182 -7.71 -17.02 -31.63
CA PHE A 182 -7.41 -17.54 -30.29
C PHE A 182 -6.31 -18.60 -30.28
N LYS A 183 -6.05 -19.26 -31.41
CA LYS A 183 -4.88 -20.14 -31.57
C LYS A 183 -3.59 -19.34 -31.77
N ARG A 184 -3.66 -18.29 -32.59
CA ARG A 184 -2.53 -17.39 -32.84
C ARG A 184 -2.14 -16.56 -31.62
N PHE A 185 -3.13 -16.11 -30.85
CA PHE A 185 -2.95 -15.31 -29.64
C PHE A 185 -3.57 -16.01 -28.43
N PRO A 186 -2.93 -17.06 -27.89
CA PRO A 186 -3.49 -17.90 -26.83
C PRO A 186 -3.80 -17.14 -25.54
N PHE A 187 -3.19 -15.99 -25.31
CA PHE A 187 -3.38 -15.20 -24.09
C PHE A 187 -4.25 -13.95 -24.31
N VAL A 188 -4.88 -13.77 -25.47
CA VAL A 188 -5.64 -12.54 -25.74
C VAL A 188 -6.94 -12.44 -24.93
N LEU A 189 -7.63 -13.56 -24.69
CA LEU A 189 -8.91 -13.58 -23.97
C LEU A 189 -8.85 -13.06 -22.52
N PRO A 190 -7.91 -13.49 -21.64
CA PRO A 190 -7.82 -12.94 -20.29
C PRO A 190 -7.56 -11.43 -20.32
N ASN A 191 -6.83 -10.96 -21.34
CA ASN A 191 -6.51 -9.55 -21.50
C ASN A 191 -7.68 -8.73 -22.08
N LEU A 192 -8.49 -9.29 -22.97
CA LEU A 192 -9.75 -8.69 -23.41
C LEU A 192 -10.75 -8.55 -22.26
N MET A 193 -10.84 -9.57 -21.40
CA MET A 193 -11.66 -9.51 -20.20
C MET A 193 -11.18 -8.42 -19.24
N ALA A 194 -9.86 -8.33 -19.02
CA ALA A 194 -9.28 -7.24 -18.25
C ALA A 194 -9.61 -5.88 -18.88
N CYS A 195 -9.51 -5.74 -20.22
CA CYS A 195 -9.90 -4.51 -20.90
C CYS A 195 -11.36 -4.12 -20.64
N GLY A 196 -12.28 -5.07 -20.57
CA GLY A 196 -13.67 -4.82 -20.18
C GLY A 196 -13.77 -4.21 -18.77
N VAL A 197 -13.02 -4.73 -17.81
CA VAL A 197 -12.94 -4.14 -16.46
C VAL A 197 -12.34 -2.73 -16.50
N PHE A 198 -11.24 -2.54 -17.22
CA PHE A 198 -10.62 -1.22 -17.39
C PHE A 198 -11.54 -0.21 -18.08
N PHE A 199 -12.33 -0.67 -19.04
CA PHE A 199 -13.32 0.17 -19.72
C PHE A 199 -14.41 0.62 -18.75
N ILE A 200 -14.90 -0.27 -17.88
CA ILE A 200 -15.86 0.08 -16.82
C ILE A 200 -15.22 1.09 -15.85
N SER A 201 -13.98 0.86 -15.40
CA SER A 201 -13.27 1.80 -14.52
C SER A 201 -13.04 3.17 -15.19
N PHE A 202 -12.69 3.19 -16.47
CA PHE A 202 -12.49 4.41 -17.23
C PHE A 202 -13.81 5.16 -17.45
N MET A 203 -14.88 4.47 -17.84
CA MET A 203 -16.21 5.07 -18.03
C MET A 203 -16.79 5.61 -16.72
N THR A 204 -16.70 4.85 -15.63
CA THR A 204 -17.16 5.32 -14.32
C THR A 204 -16.35 6.53 -13.83
N GLY A 205 -15.03 6.51 -14.02
CA GLY A 205 -14.17 7.65 -13.77
C GLY A 205 -14.56 8.87 -14.62
N LEU A 206 -14.76 8.69 -15.91
CA LEU A 206 -15.09 9.77 -16.84
C LEU A 206 -16.43 10.43 -16.48
N LEU A 207 -17.46 9.61 -16.24
CA LEU A 207 -18.84 10.05 -16.05
C LEU A 207 -19.16 10.53 -14.63
N PHE A 208 -18.46 10.04 -13.59
CA PHE A 208 -18.87 10.27 -12.21
C PHE A 208 -17.78 10.73 -11.24
N LEU A 209 -16.48 10.57 -11.57
CA LEU A 209 -15.41 11.07 -10.70
C LEU A 209 -15.35 12.60 -10.78
N LYS A 210 -15.33 13.26 -9.64
CA LYS A 210 -15.16 14.72 -9.53
C LYS A 210 -13.67 15.06 -9.36
N GLU A 211 -13.24 16.15 -9.97
CA GLU A 211 -11.89 16.68 -9.79
C GLU A 211 -11.69 17.21 -8.37
N THR A 212 -10.56 16.88 -7.74
CA THR A 212 -10.21 17.30 -6.39
C THR A 212 -9.23 18.46 -6.36
N LEU A 213 -8.52 18.74 -7.47
CA LEU A 213 -7.58 19.87 -7.56
C LEU A 213 -8.31 21.20 -7.41
N GLN A 214 -8.00 21.93 -6.32
CA GLN A 214 -8.63 23.21 -5.98
C GLN A 214 -8.65 24.18 -7.17
N GLY A 215 -7.52 24.38 -7.85
CA GLY A 215 -7.40 25.28 -9.00
C GLY A 215 -8.16 24.84 -10.26
N ARG A 216 -8.71 23.62 -10.29
CA ARG A 216 -9.49 23.11 -11.43
C ARG A 216 -10.87 22.56 -11.06
N ARG A 217 -11.23 22.55 -9.78
CA ARG A 217 -12.49 22.01 -9.27
C ARG A 217 -13.72 22.65 -9.91
N HIS A 218 -13.63 23.94 -10.24
CA HIS A 218 -14.73 24.71 -10.84
C HIS A 218 -14.72 24.74 -12.38
N ARG A 219 -13.76 24.10 -13.05
CA ARG A 219 -13.81 24.01 -14.51
C ARG A 219 -14.93 23.06 -14.93
N ARG A 220 -15.62 23.42 -16.01
CA ARG A 220 -16.68 22.61 -16.59
C ARG A 220 -16.12 21.26 -17.08
N ASP A 221 -16.60 20.19 -16.46
CA ASP A 221 -16.23 18.82 -16.81
C ASP A 221 -17.29 18.19 -17.71
N TRP A 222 -16.95 18.01 -18.98
CA TRP A 222 -17.85 17.43 -19.98
C TRP A 222 -18.25 15.98 -19.65
N GLY A 223 -17.37 15.22 -19.00
CA GLY A 223 -17.66 13.85 -18.58
C GLY A 223 -18.74 13.81 -17.50
N LEU A 224 -18.65 14.69 -16.50
CA LEU A 224 -19.70 14.81 -15.46
C LEU A 224 -21.04 15.29 -16.03
N VAL A 225 -21.02 16.26 -16.95
CA VAL A 225 -22.23 16.74 -17.63
C VAL A 225 -22.91 15.61 -18.41
N LEU A 226 -22.11 14.80 -19.12
CA LEU A 226 -22.61 13.64 -19.83
C LEU A 226 -23.18 12.58 -18.87
N GLY A 227 -22.48 12.30 -17.77
CA GLY A 227 -22.92 11.37 -16.73
C GLY A 227 -24.24 11.78 -16.08
N GLU A 228 -24.42 13.08 -15.79
CA GLU A 228 -25.68 13.61 -15.27
C GLU A 228 -26.81 13.49 -16.30
N LYS A 229 -26.53 13.78 -17.58
CA LYS A 229 -27.51 13.63 -18.66
C LYS A 229 -27.96 12.17 -18.83
N LEU A 230 -27.03 11.22 -18.79
CA LEU A 230 -27.31 9.78 -18.87
C LEU A 230 -28.13 9.29 -17.68
N THR A 231 -27.80 9.73 -16.46
CA THR A 231 -28.51 9.29 -15.25
C THR A 231 -29.85 9.97 -15.05
N ARG A 232 -30.07 11.19 -15.57
CA ARG A 232 -31.38 11.86 -15.53
C ARG A 232 -32.48 11.02 -16.17
N THR A 233 -32.18 10.28 -17.24
CA THR A 233 -33.14 9.39 -17.91
C THR A 233 -33.62 8.25 -17.02
N PHE A 234 -32.81 7.82 -16.07
CA PHE A 234 -33.14 6.73 -15.13
C PHE A 234 -33.63 7.23 -13.76
N ARG A 235 -33.45 8.52 -13.45
CA ARG A 235 -34.03 9.12 -12.24
C ARG A 235 -35.53 9.32 -12.45
N ARG A 236 -36.34 8.59 -11.69
CA ARG A 236 -37.79 8.87 -11.58
C ARG A 236 -37.99 10.35 -11.23
N PRO A 237 -38.97 11.04 -11.87
CA PRO A 237 -39.27 12.42 -11.52
C PRO A 237 -39.56 12.50 -10.01
N PRO A 238 -39.03 13.50 -9.30
CA PRO A 238 -39.26 13.61 -7.88
C PRO A 238 -40.76 13.83 -7.65
N GLY A 239 -41.45 12.79 -7.18
CA GLY A 239 -42.80 12.94 -6.65
C GLY A 239 -42.77 14.00 -5.54
N HIS A 240 -43.81 14.84 -5.51
CA HIS A 240 -44.02 15.93 -4.53
C HIS A 240 -43.57 15.52 -3.12
N ARG A 241 -42.30 15.80 -2.79
CA ARG A 241 -41.74 15.67 -1.45
C ARG A 241 -41.45 17.09 -1.01
N LYS A 242 -42.26 17.56 -0.05
CA LYS A 242 -42.12 18.80 0.72
C LYS A 242 -40.65 19.17 0.85
N HIS A 243 -40.29 20.39 0.43
CA HIS A 243 -39.01 21.08 0.63
C HIS A 243 -38.01 20.25 1.44
N ARG A 244 -37.38 19.28 0.77
CA ARG A 244 -36.20 18.65 1.34
C ARG A 244 -35.14 19.73 1.18
N ARG A 245 -34.80 20.41 2.29
CA ARG A 245 -33.65 21.31 2.38
C ARG A 245 -32.52 20.69 1.55
N HIS A 246 -31.99 21.47 0.60
CA HIS A 246 -30.80 21.11 -0.15
C HIS A 246 -29.83 20.47 0.84
N SER A 247 -29.52 19.18 0.67
CA SER A 247 -28.56 18.54 1.55
C SER A 247 -27.23 19.22 1.25
N PHE A 248 -26.83 20.08 2.18
CA PHE A 248 -25.58 20.84 2.24
C PHE A 248 -24.32 19.96 2.04
N VAL A 249 -24.48 18.63 2.10
CA VAL A 249 -23.47 17.58 1.90
C VAL A 249 -22.82 17.56 0.50
N ASP A 250 -23.42 18.15 -0.54
CA ASP A 250 -22.77 18.23 -1.86
C ASP A 250 -21.79 19.42 -2.02
N ASP A 251 -21.94 20.47 -1.19
CA ASP A 251 -21.07 21.65 -1.22
C ASP A 251 -20.10 21.73 -0.02
N GLU A 252 -20.45 21.10 1.11
CA GLU A 252 -19.69 21.23 2.36
C GLU A 252 -18.42 20.33 2.44
N ALA A 253 -18.30 19.28 1.61
CA ALA A 253 -17.03 18.55 1.41
C ALA A 253 -15.99 19.35 0.58
N SER A 254 -16.12 20.67 0.58
CA SER A 254 -15.39 21.62 -0.27
C SER A 254 -15.08 22.94 0.41
N ALA A 255 -15.53 23.17 1.64
CA ALA A 255 -15.33 24.45 2.29
C ALA A 255 -13.83 24.62 2.62
N PRO A 256 -13.16 25.69 2.16
CA PRO A 256 -11.86 26.03 2.68
C PRO A 256 -12.02 26.35 4.17
N LEU A 257 -11.09 25.85 4.97
CA LEU A 257 -10.99 26.04 6.43
C LEU A 257 -10.60 27.50 6.79
N LEU A 258 -11.30 28.48 6.23
CA LEU A 258 -11.24 29.87 6.68
C LEU A 258 -12.64 30.45 6.64
N ALA A 259 -13.18 30.69 7.83
CA ALA A 259 -14.43 31.40 8.03
C ALA A 259 -14.37 32.76 7.34
N GLN A 260 -15.30 33.01 6.41
CA GLN A 260 -15.53 34.31 5.77
C GLN A 260 -16.22 35.32 6.72
N SER A 261 -15.83 35.34 7.99
CA SER A 261 -16.22 36.35 8.97
C SER A 261 -14.99 37.07 9.53
N ALA A 262 -14.15 37.57 8.61
CA ALA A 262 -13.11 38.56 8.90
C ALA A 262 -12.86 39.37 7.64
N LEU A 263 -13.87 40.12 7.18
CA LEU A 263 -13.66 41.30 6.37
C LEU A 263 -13.08 42.41 7.27
N SER A 264 -11.85 42.21 7.71
CA SER A 264 -11.01 43.27 8.27
C SER A 264 -9.55 42.81 8.29
N SER A 265 -8.74 43.46 7.47
CA SER A 265 -7.28 43.59 7.61
C SER A 265 -6.47 42.29 7.75
N SER A 266 -6.01 41.73 6.63
CA SER A 266 -4.71 41.03 6.51
C SER A 266 -4.37 40.77 5.03
N ASP A 267 -3.78 41.76 4.38
CA ASP A 267 -3.17 41.69 3.03
C ASP A 267 -1.71 41.21 3.08
N HIS A 268 -1.29 40.53 4.15
CA HIS A 268 0.05 39.95 4.27
C HIS A 268 -0.01 38.54 4.86
N ILE A 269 0.71 37.62 4.19
CA ILE A 269 1.00 36.22 4.56
C ILE A 269 -0.02 35.18 4.05
N ALA A 270 -0.12 35.04 2.73
CA ALA A 270 -0.09 33.70 2.15
C ALA A 270 1.36 33.23 2.18
N ALA A 271 1.85 32.78 3.35
CA ALA A 271 3.15 32.12 3.42
C ALA A 271 3.11 30.94 2.45
N GLU A 272 3.98 30.95 1.44
CA GLU A 272 4.27 29.76 0.65
C GLU A 272 4.63 28.65 1.63
N ILE A 273 3.75 27.66 1.79
CA ILE A 273 4.04 26.48 2.60
C ILE A 273 5.21 25.78 1.90
N GLU A 274 6.42 25.93 2.43
CA GLU A 274 7.61 25.34 1.84
C GLU A 274 7.41 23.83 1.66
N PRO A 275 7.82 23.28 0.49
CA PRO A 275 7.67 21.87 0.22
C PRO A 275 8.41 21.05 1.29
N PRO A 276 7.85 19.93 1.74
CA PRO A 276 8.47 19.11 2.78
C PRO A 276 9.90 18.73 2.37
N THR A 277 10.85 19.03 3.24
CA THR A 277 12.25 18.70 2.99
C THR A 277 12.46 17.19 3.15
N LEU A 278 13.51 16.65 2.53
CA LEU A 278 13.81 15.21 2.68
C LEU A 278 14.02 14.81 4.14
N LYS A 279 14.55 15.72 4.98
CA LYS A 279 14.71 15.48 6.42
C LYS A 279 13.37 15.32 7.13
N ASP A 280 12.35 16.09 6.74
CA ASP A 280 11.01 15.99 7.30
C ASP A 280 10.35 14.63 6.97
N VAL A 281 10.67 14.07 5.80
CA VAL A 281 10.12 12.80 5.34
C VAL A 281 10.88 11.62 5.93
N PHE A 282 12.21 11.66 5.92
CA PHE A 282 13.08 10.56 6.34
C PHE A 282 13.46 10.63 7.81
N GLY A 283 12.45 10.65 8.69
CA GLY A 283 12.64 10.37 10.11
C GLY A 283 13.14 8.93 10.34
N VAL A 284 13.68 8.66 11.52
CA VAL A 284 14.20 7.33 11.89
C VAL A 284 13.11 6.27 11.77
N GLN A 285 11.95 6.51 12.39
CA GLN A 285 10.83 5.56 12.36
C GLN A 285 10.26 5.39 10.95
N THR A 286 10.16 6.46 10.19
CA THR A 286 9.71 6.41 8.80
C THR A 286 10.66 5.58 7.93
N SER A 287 11.96 5.74 8.11
CA SER A 287 12.98 5.00 7.38
C SER A 287 12.96 3.51 7.71
N ILE A 288 12.78 3.14 8.98
CA ILE A 288 12.64 1.74 9.40
C ILE A 288 11.36 1.12 8.80
N ASN A 289 10.25 1.86 8.81
CA ASN A 289 8.99 1.42 8.20
C ASN A 289 9.13 1.24 6.68
N LEU A 290 9.76 2.18 5.98
CA LEU A 290 10.04 2.08 4.55
C LEU A 290 10.92 0.88 4.22
N LEU A 291 11.96 0.64 5.02
CA LEU A 291 12.83 -0.52 4.87
C LEU A 291 12.04 -1.82 5.05
N SER A 292 11.25 -1.91 6.12
CA SER A 292 10.41 -3.08 6.39
C SER A 292 9.40 -3.35 5.27
N TYR A 293 8.72 -2.30 4.79
CA TYR A 293 7.77 -2.43 3.69
C TYR A 293 8.46 -2.89 2.40
N THR A 294 9.67 -2.40 2.13
CA THR A 294 10.47 -2.81 0.97
C THR A 294 10.82 -4.30 1.02
N PHE A 295 11.24 -4.81 2.19
CA PHE A 295 11.49 -6.23 2.38
C PHE A 295 10.22 -7.07 2.18
N LEU A 296 9.10 -6.68 2.80
CA LEU A 296 7.81 -7.37 2.63
C LEU A 296 7.40 -7.44 1.15
N ALA A 297 7.48 -6.31 0.47
CA ALA A 297 7.15 -6.19 -0.95
C ALA A 297 8.08 -7.06 -1.82
N LEU A 298 9.37 -7.12 -1.49
CA LEU A 298 10.37 -7.92 -2.20
C LEU A 298 10.05 -9.42 -2.09
N HIS A 299 10.05 -9.97 -0.87
CA HIS A 299 9.94 -11.43 -0.73
C HIS A 299 8.53 -11.93 -1.02
N SER A 300 7.47 -11.18 -0.67
CA SER A 300 6.09 -11.62 -0.91
C SER A 300 5.76 -11.63 -2.39
N VAL A 301 6.16 -10.60 -3.16
CA VAL A 301 5.88 -10.56 -4.60
C VAL A 301 6.78 -11.52 -5.37
N ALA A 302 8.02 -11.73 -4.92
CA ALA A 302 8.89 -12.75 -5.49
C ALA A 302 8.34 -14.17 -5.28
N TYR A 303 7.78 -14.48 -4.10
CA TYR A 303 7.05 -15.73 -3.87
C TYR A 303 5.90 -15.90 -4.87
N ASP A 304 5.03 -14.88 -4.99
CA ASP A 304 3.85 -14.95 -5.88
C ASP A 304 4.21 -15.06 -7.36
N GLN A 305 5.38 -14.59 -7.78
CA GLN A 305 5.86 -14.68 -9.15
C GLN A 305 6.56 -16.00 -9.47
N VAL A 306 7.31 -16.57 -8.52
CA VAL A 306 8.00 -17.86 -8.75
C VAL A 306 7.06 -19.05 -8.59
N LEU A 307 5.98 -18.91 -7.79
CA LEU A 307 5.04 -19.99 -7.52
C LEU A 307 4.38 -20.59 -8.78
N PRO A 308 3.86 -19.82 -9.75
CA PRO A 308 3.32 -20.39 -10.99
C PRO A 308 4.38 -21.12 -11.82
N VAL A 309 5.62 -20.60 -11.83
CA VAL A 309 6.73 -21.27 -12.53
C VAL A 309 7.02 -22.62 -11.88
N PHE A 310 7.06 -22.67 -10.54
CA PHE A 310 7.26 -23.90 -9.79
C PHE A 310 6.13 -24.91 -9.96
N LEU A 311 4.88 -24.43 -9.97
CA LEU A 311 3.70 -25.26 -10.22
C LEU A 311 3.69 -25.80 -11.66
N ASN A 312 4.11 -25.00 -12.63
CA ASN A 312 4.19 -25.41 -14.03
C ASN A 312 5.37 -26.35 -14.32
N TYR A 313 6.47 -26.21 -13.56
CA TYR A 313 7.67 -27.00 -13.77
C TYR A 313 7.37 -28.52 -13.65
N PRO A 314 7.92 -29.38 -14.54
CA PRO A 314 7.54 -30.79 -14.62
C PRO A 314 7.69 -31.54 -13.30
N ARG A 315 6.73 -32.42 -13.00
CA ARG A 315 6.83 -33.32 -11.87
C ARG A 315 7.92 -34.36 -12.12
N VAL A 316 8.77 -34.57 -11.12
CA VAL A 316 9.72 -35.68 -11.05
C VAL A 316 9.39 -36.48 -9.80
N VAL A 317 9.32 -37.81 -9.91
CA VAL A 317 9.08 -38.66 -8.75
C VAL A 317 10.38 -38.76 -7.96
N PRO A 318 10.40 -38.46 -6.65
CA PRO A 318 11.62 -38.54 -5.85
C PRO A 318 12.16 -39.97 -5.82
N ASP A 319 13.44 -40.13 -6.14
CA ASP A 319 14.20 -41.38 -6.04
C ASP A 319 15.65 -41.10 -5.58
N GLU A 320 16.42 -42.14 -5.33
CA GLU A 320 17.82 -42.03 -4.84
C GLU A 320 18.78 -41.36 -5.84
N THR A 321 18.42 -41.31 -7.12
CA THR A 321 19.26 -40.74 -8.19
C THR A 321 19.04 -39.23 -8.34
N ASN A 322 17.83 -38.76 -8.02
CA ASN A 322 17.42 -37.36 -8.22
C ASN A 322 17.23 -36.58 -6.90
N THR A 323 17.19 -37.26 -5.75
CA THR A 323 16.94 -36.65 -4.43
C THR A 323 18.04 -36.98 -3.42
N ARG A 324 18.64 -35.94 -2.83
CA ARG A 324 19.52 -35.98 -1.64
C ARG A 324 19.10 -34.89 -0.66
N LEU A 325 18.38 -35.28 0.38
CA LEU A 325 17.88 -34.36 1.39
C LEU A 325 19.02 -33.75 2.24
N PRO A 326 18.84 -32.52 2.76
CA PRO A 326 17.61 -31.71 2.68
C PRO A 326 17.56 -30.75 1.46
N PHE A 327 18.59 -30.72 0.62
CA PHE A 327 18.78 -29.63 -0.36
C PHE A 327 18.69 -30.03 -1.84
N LYS A 328 18.86 -31.29 -2.20
CA LYS A 328 18.84 -31.68 -3.62
C LYS A 328 17.59 -32.49 -3.91
N PHE A 329 16.71 -31.95 -4.73
CA PHE A 329 15.63 -32.68 -5.37
C PHE A 329 15.15 -31.89 -6.57
N THR A 330 14.74 -32.62 -7.60
CA THR A 330 14.29 -32.06 -8.86
C THR A 330 12.78 -32.19 -8.98
N GLY A 331 12.17 -31.24 -9.69
CA GLY A 331 10.74 -31.32 -10.04
C GLY A 331 9.83 -30.30 -9.35
N GLY A 332 8.73 -30.04 -10.04
CA GLY A 332 7.61 -29.20 -9.61
C GLY A 332 6.32 -30.01 -9.62
N PHE A 333 5.21 -29.38 -10.01
CA PHE A 333 3.89 -30.05 -10.02
C PHE A 333 3.41 -30.44 -11.42
N GLY A 334 3.98 -29.87 -12.49
CA GLY A 334 3.59 -30.12 -13.87
C GLY A 334 2.17 -29.65 -14.21
N LEU A 335 1.70 -28.56 -13.59
CA LEU A 335 0.36 -28.02 -13.79
C LEU A 335 0.30 -27.05 -14.97
N SER A 336 -0.79 -27.12 -15.72
CA SER A 336 -1.16 -26.13 -16.74
C SER A 336 -1.77 -24.86 -16.12
N SER A 337 -1.80 -23.77 -16.92
CA SER A 337 -2.31 -22.46 -16.50
C SER A 337 -3.72 -22.47 -15.90
N ASP A 338 -4.63 -23.34 -16.36
CA ASP A 338 -6.00 -23.48 -15.82
C ASP A 338 -5.99 -23.98 -14.38
N ARG A 339 -5.20 -25.01 -14.10
CA ARG A 339 -5.11 -25.60 -12.75
C ARG A 339 -4.42 -24.63 -11.80
N ILE A 340 -3.38 -23.95 -12.28
CA ILE A 340 -2.73 -22.88 -11.51
C ILE A 340 -3.73 -21.75 -11.24
N GLY A 341 -4.50 -21.32 -12.25
CA GLY A 341 -5.56 -20.33 -12.09
C GLY A 341 -6.62 -20.74 -11.06
N THR A 342 -7.03 -22.02 -11.08
CA THR A 342 -7.98 -22.58 -10.13
C THR A 342 -7.42 -22.54 -8.70
N ILE A 343 -6.16 -22.95 -8.51
CA ILE A 343 -5.47 -22.88 -7.22
C ILE A 343 -5.44 -21.44 -6.69
N TYR A 344 -5.05 -20.48 -7.53
CA TYR A 344 -5.05 -19.07 -7.12
C TYR A 344 -6.47 -18.52 -6.87
N THR A 345 -7.49 -19.02 -7.57
CA THR A 345 -8.88 -18.62 -7.34
C THR A 345 -9.35 -19.09 -5.96
N ILE A 346 -9.11 -20.35 -5.62
CA ILE A 346 -9.46 -20.90 -4.30
C ILE A 346 -8.70 -20.15 -3.20
N TYR A 347 -7.38 -20.01 -3.37
CA TYR A 347 -6.52 -19.21 -2.49
C TYR A 347 -7.09 -17.80 -2.31
N GLY A 348 -7.48 -17.17 -3.42
CA GLY A 348 -7.96 -15.81 -3.41
C GLY A 348 -9.32 -15.65 -2.71
N ILE A 349 -10.31 -16.50 -3.00
CA ILE A 349 -11.62 -16.45 -2.34
C ILE A 349 -11.45 -16.59 -0.81
N LEU A 350 -10.64 -17.56 -0.37
CA LEU A 350 -10.33 -17.78 1.03
C LEU A 350 -9.66 -16.55 1.67
N CYS A 351 -8.68 -15.97 0.97
CA CYS A 351 -8.04 -14.72 1.33
C CYS A 351 -9.04 -13.57 1.48
N GLY A 352 -9.95 -13.39 0.52
CA GLY A 352 -10.97 -12.35 0.54
C GLY A 352 -11.88 -12.43 1.77
N VAL A 353 -12.37 -13.64 2.10
CA VAL A 353 -13.20 -13.86 3.29
C VAL A 353 -12.43 -13.52 4.57
N VAL A 354 -11.20 -14.01 4.70
CA VAL A 354 -10.31 -13.72 5.83
C VAL A 354 -10.07 -12.21 5.97
N GLN A 355 -9.83 -11.50 4.88
CA GLN A 355 -9.56 -10.07 4.94
C GLN A 355 -10.74 -9.24 5.43
N PHE A 356 -11.96 -9.55 4.99
CA PHE A 356 -13.14 -8.79 5.39
C PHE A 356 -13.51 -8.99 6.86
N PHE A 357 -13.41 -10.22 7.36
CA PHE A 357 -13.88 -10.55 8.72
C PHE A 357 -12.75 -10.58 9.75
N LEU A 358 -11.60 -11.16 9.42
CA LEU A 358 -10.60 -11.54 10.40
C LEU A 358 -9.54 -10.45 10.62
N PHE A 359 -9.15 -9.72 9.57
CA PHE A 359 -8.15 -8.65 9.70
C PHE A 359 -8.57 -7.53 10.67
N PRO A 360 -9.77 -6.93 10.58
CA PRO A 360 -10.19 -5.89 11.53
C PRO A 360 -10.22 -6.41 12.97
N TRP A 361 -10.69 -7.64 13.16
CA TRP A 361 -10.75 -8.29 14.47
C TRP A 361 -9.36 -8.52 15.07
N LEU A 362 -8.41 -9.02 14.28
CA LEU A 362 -7.02 -9.25 14.73
C LEU A 362 -6.36 -7.94 15.18
N CYS A 363 -6.45 -6.91 14.36
CA CYS A 363 -5.85 -5.61 14.68
C CYS A 363 -6.51 -4.95 15.90
N ALA A 364 -7.82 -5.06 16.05
CA ALA A 364 -8.52 -4.55 17.23
C ALA A 364 -8.13 -5.32 18.51
N ARG A 365 -7.87 -6.64 18.41
CA ARG A 365 -7.57 -7.47 19.57
C ARG A 365 -6.10 -7.42 20.00
N PHE A 366 -5.17 -7.46 19.06
CA PHE A 366 -3.73 -7.61 19.33
C PHE A 366 -2.91 -6.36 19.02
N GLY A 367 -3.49 -5.38 18.32
CA GLY A 367 -2.78 -4.21 17.84
C GLY A 367 -2.02 -4.47 16.53
N VAL A 368 -1.85 -3.40 15.74
CA VAL A 368 -1.28 -3.45 14.39
C VAL A 368 0.16 -3.96 14.40
N LEU A 369 1.00 -3.44 15.30
CA LEU A 369 2.42 -3.78 15.37
C LEU A 369 2.67 -5.25 15.76
N LYS A 370 1.93 -5.81 16.73
CA LYS A 370 2.08 -7.22 17.11
C LYS A 370 1.64 -8.16 16.00
N CYS A 371 0.53 -7.84 15.33
CA CYS A 371 0.08 -8.55 14.13
C CYS A 371 1.15 -8.52 13.04
N TYR A 372 1.75 -7.36 12.79
CA TYR A 372 2.80 -7.19 11.78
C TYR A 372 4.06 -8.01 12.10
N ARG A 373 4.60 -7.90 13.33
CA ARG A 373 5.79 -8.66 13.76
C ARG A 373 5.56 -10.17 13.67
N THR A 374 4.39 -10.63 14.13
CA THR A 374 4.03 -12.06 14.06
C THR A 374 3.98 -12.52 12.61
N ALA A 375 3.37 -11.73 11.71
CA ALA A 375 3.31 -12.05 10.31
C ALA A 375 4.70 -12.18 9.67
N MET A 376 5.60 -11.24 9.98
CA MET A 376 6.96 -11.22 9.47
C MET A 376 7.79 -12.44 9.91
N LEU A 377 7.56 -12.98 11.10
CA LEU A 377 8.22 -14.20 11.59
C LEU A 377 7.72 -15.50 10.92
N ILE A 378 6.48 -15.51 10.42
CA ILE A 378 5.88 -16.71 9.82
C ILE A 378 6.37 -16.91 8.37
N PHE A 379 6.59 -15.82 7.61
CA PHE A 379 6.98 -15.91 6.20
C PHE A 379 8.18 -16.83 5.91
N PRO A 380 9.32 -16.72 6.63
CA PRO A 380 10.47 -17.59 6.37
C PRO A 380 10.14 -19.08 6.48
N ILE A 381 9.36 -19.45 7.50
CA ILE A 381 8.97 -20.85 7.76
C ILE A 381 8.20 -21.39 6.54
N LEU A 382 7.22 -20.63 6.05
CA LEU A 382 6.43 -21.02 4.89
C LEU A 382 7.30 -21.16 3.63
N TYR A 383 8.28 -20.28 3.45
CA TYR A 383 9.17 -20.31 2.29
C TYR A 383 10.09 -21.53 2.34
N PHE A 384 10.68 -21.85 3.49
CA PHE A 384 11.47 -23.06 3.66
C PHE A 384 10.65 -24.34 3.45
N LEU A 385 9.39 -24.37 3.89
CA LEU A 385 8.52 -25.55 3.77
C LEU A 385 7.97 -25.78 2.35
N THR A 386 7.69 -24.71 1.59
CA THR A 386 7.08 -24.79 0.25
C THR A 386 7.72 -25.82 -0.69
N PRO A 387 9.05 -25.86 -0.90
CA PRO A 387 9.65 -26.78 -1.87
C PRO A 387 9.49 -28.25 -1.47
N TYR A 388 9.45 -28.57 -0.17
CA TYR A 388 9.33 -29.97 0.29
C TYR A 388 7.97 -30.60 -0.07
N THR A 389 6.98 -29.80 -0.47
CA THR A 389 5.70 -30.34 -0.95
C THR A 389 5.83 -31.22 -2.19
N THR A 390 6.85 -31.01 -3.04
CA THR A 390 7.07 -31.85 -4.23
C THR A 390 7.52 -33.27 -3.89
N LEU A 391 8.06 -33.48 -2.69
CA LEU A 391 8.49 -34.80 -2.22
C LEU A 391 7.32 -35.71 -1.83
N ILE A 392 6.14 -35.14 -1.58
CA ILE A 392 4.95 -35.90 -1.19
C ILE A 392 4.47 -36.70 -2.42
N GLN A 393 4.51 -38.03 -2.31
CA GLN A 393 4.15 -38.91 -3.42
C GLN A 393 2.64 -38.96 -3.67
N ASP A 394 1.85 -39.09 -2.60
CA ASP A 394 0.39 -39.06 -2.68
C ASP A 394 -0.09 -37.72 -3.23
N ALA A 395 -0.87 -37.77 -4.31
CA ALA A 395 -1.28 -36.57 -5.01
C ALA A 395 -2.20 -35.71 -4.15
N THR A 396 -3.17 -36.33 -3.46
CA THR A 396 -4.15 -35.63 -2.64
C THR A 396 -3.46 -34.91 -1.49
N LEU A 397 -2.65 -35.64 -0.71
CA LEU A 397 -1.88 -35.08 0.39
C LEU A 397 -0.94 -33.97 -0.06
N ARG A 398 -0.27 -34.13 -1.22
CA ARG A 398 0.59 -33.09 -1.78
C ARG A 398 -0.17 -31.79 -2.01
N TYR A 399 -1.31 -31.85 -2.69
CA TYR A 399 -2.13 -30.66 -2.95
C TYR A 399 -2.73 -30.09 -1.67
N THR A 400 -3.19 -30.92 -0.74
CA THR A 400 -3.74 -30.47 0.54
C THR A 400 -2.69 -29.73 1.38
N VAL A 401 -1.49 -30.29 1.53
CA VAL A 401 -0.40 -29.64 2.28
C VAL A 401 0.03 -28.34 1.59
N PHE A 402 0.19 -28.37 0.27
CA PHE A 402 0.56 -27.18 -0.50
C PHE A 402 -0.49 -26.07 -0.40
N LEU A 403 -1.78 -26.39 -0.55
CA LEU A 403 -2.88 -25.43 -0.35
C LEU A 403 -2.93 -24.92 1.09
N GLY A 404 -2.60 -25.76 2.08
CA GLY A 404 -2.45 -25.35 3.47
C GLY A 404 -1.35 -24.30 3.66
N ILE A 405 -0.17 -24.53 3.09
CA ILE A 405 0.94 -23.55 3.11
C ILE A 405 0.52 -22.25 2.42
N MET A 406 -0.12 -22.34 1.24
CA MET A 406 -0.63 -21.16 0.54
C MET A 406 -1.67 -20.41 1.36
N PHE A 407 -2.60 -21.11 2.03
CA PHE A 407 -3.61 -20.48 2.87
C PHE A 407 -2.97 -19.71 4.04
N VAL A 408 -2.02 -20.32 4.75
CA VAL A 408 -1.29 -19.62 5.82
C VAL A 408 -0.51 -18.44 5.25
N LYS A 409 0.17 -18.59 4.11
CA LYS A 409 0.86 -17.48 3.43
C LYS A 409 -0.10 -16.34 3.10
N GLY A 410 -1.27 -16.66 2.56
CA GLY A 410 -2.31 -15.70 2.20
C GLY A 410 -2.82 -14.93 3.42
N PHE A 411 -3.12 -15.65 4.50
CA PHE A 411 -3.50 -15.05 5.77
C PHE A 411 -2.44 -14.06 6.28
N VAL A 412 -1.17 -14.46 6.27
CA VAL A 412 -0.06 -13.63 6.74
C VAL A 412 0.14 -12.39 5.86
N VAL A 413 0.00 -12.50 4.53
CA VAL A 413 0.03 -11.37 3.58
C VAL A 413 -1.10 -10.36 3.84
N ILE A 414 -2.31 -10.85 4.07
CA ILE A 414 -3.50 -10.02 4.35
C ILE A 414 -3.33 -9.20 5.62
N VAL A 415 -2.61 -9.73 6.61
CA VAL A 415 -2.27 -9.00 7.82
C VAL A 415 -1.12 -8.03 7.55
N ALA A 416 -0.04 -8.50 6.92
CA ALA A 416 1.20 -7.76 6.80
C ALA A 416 1.09 -6.46 5.99
N PHE A 417 0.48 -6.49 4.79
CA PHE A 417 0.43 -5.32 3.89
C PHE A 417 -0.40 -4.16 4.44
N PRO A 418 -1.63 -4.38 4.97
CA PRO A 418 -2.37 -3.33 5.64
C PRO A 418 -1.64 -2.81 6.88
N CYS A 419 -1.08 -3.70 7.72
CA CYS A 419 -0.37 -3.28 8.92
C CYS A 419 0.82 -2.38 8.61
N THR A 420 1.68 -2.74 7.64
CA THR A 420 2.83 -1.88 7.29
C THR A 420 2.39 -0.54 6.71
N THR A 421 1.25 -0.49 6.01
CA THR A 421 0.71 0.77 5.47
C THR A 421 0.22 1.68 6.61
N ILE A 422 -0.43 1.11 7.63
CA ILE A 422 -0.87 1.84 8.82
C ILE A 422 0.34 2.32 9.63
N LEU A 423 1.31 1.44 9.92
CA LEU A 423 2.52 1.80 10.67
C LEU A 423 3.33 2.89 9.97
N LEU A 424 3.46 2.82 8.64
CA LEU A 424 4.12 3.87 7.87
C LEU A 424 3.36 5.21 7.96
N THR A 425 2.03 5.17 7.91
CA THR A 425 1.19 6.38 8.06
C THR A 425 1.35 6.97 9.46
N ASN A 426 1.34 6.11 10.49
CA ASN A 426 1.50 6.49 11.88
C ASN A 426 2.90 7.05 12.20
N SER A 427 3.90 6.74 11.37
CA SER A 427 5.26 7.29 11.50
C SER A 427 5.43 8.71 10.96
N ALA A 428 4.43 9.24 10.24
CA ALA A 428 4.50 10.58 9.68
C ALA A 428 4.33 11.65 10.78
N SER A 429 5.23 12.63 10.81
CA SER A 429 5.19 13.76 11.77
C SER A 429 4.03 14.72 11.51
N SER A 430 3.57 14.84 10.26
CA SER A 430 2.48 15.73 9.89
C SER A 430 1.74 15.23 8.65
N LEU A 431 0.51 15.71 8.45
CA LEU A 431 -0.23 15.43 7.22
C LEU A 431 0.45 16.03 5.98
N ARG A 432 1.27 17.09 6.16
CA ARG A 432 2.00 17.78 5.08
C ARG A 432 2.94 16.83 4.32
N ILE A 433 3.61 15.93 5.03
CA ILE A 433 4.61 15.02 4.43
C ILE A 433 3.99 13.75 3.85
N LEU A 434 2.71 13.47 4.14
CA LEU A 434 2.11 12.16 3.91
C LEU A 434 2.04 11.79 2.42
N GLY A 435 1.79 12.76 1.54
CA GLY A 435 1.81 12.55 0.09
C GLY A 435 3.20 12.15 -0.42
N THR A 436 4.22 12.93 -0.05
CA THR A 436 5.62 12.67 -0.40
C THR A 436 6.10 11.34 0.17
N LEU A 437 5.76 11.04 1.43
CA LEU A 437 6.07 9.77 2.08
C LEU A 437 5.46 8.58 1.34
N ASN A 438 4.18 8.67 0.96
CA ASN A 438 3.52 7.63 0.17
C ASN A 438 4.14 7.47 -1.23
N GLY A 439 4.60 8.56 -1.84
CA GLY A 439 5.37 8.55 -3.08
C GLY A 439 6.65 7.73 -2.93
N PHE A 440 7.47 8.05 -1.92
CA PHE A 440 8.67 7.28 -1.62
C PHE A 440 8.37 5.82 -1.28
N ALA A 441 7.32 5.55 -0.50
CA ALA A 441 6.88 4.19 -0.20
C ALA A 441 6.56 3.39 -1.46
N THR A 442 5.91 4.02 -2.44
CA THR A 442 5.62 3.40 -3.74
C THR A 442 6.90 3.12 -4.53
N THR A 443 7.85 4.05 -4.52
CA THR A 443 9.16 3.88 -5.16
C THR A 443 9.96 2.74 -4.53
N PHE A 444 10.16 2.74 -3.21
CA PHE A 444 10.96 1.73 -2.52
C PHE A 444 10.31 0.34 -2.55
N SER A 445 9.01 0.25 -2.29
CA SER A 445 8.29 -1.02 -2.45
C SER A 445 8.27 -1.48 -3.91
N GLY A 446 8.21 -0.56 -4.88
CA GLY A 446 8.36 -0.86 -6.31
C GLY A 446 9.72 -1.45 -6.66
N LEU A 447 10.81 -0.91 -6.10
CA LEU A 447 12.15 -1.51 -6.21
C LEU A 447 12.19 -2.92 -5.62
N GLY A 448 11.64 -3.12 -4.43
CA GLY A 448 11.52 -4.46 -3.83
C GLY A 448 10.78 -5.43 -4.76
N ARG A 449 9.64 -5.01 -5.29
CA ARG A 449 8.82 -5.76 -6.27
C ARG A 449 9.52 -6.01 -7.61
N ALA A 450 10.60 -5.30 -7.92
CA ALA A 450 11.42 -5.54 -9.11
C ALA A 450 12.56 -6.53 -8.81
N ILE A 451 13.35 -6.25 -7.77
CA ILE A 451 14.54 -7.03 -7.42
C ILE A 451 14.15 -8.47 -7.07
N GLY A 452 13.08 -8.65 -6.29
CA GLY A 452 12.64 -9.95 -5.83
C GLY A 452 12.37 -10.94 -6.97
N PRO A 453 11.36 -10.71 -7.83
CA PRO A 453 11.05 -11.61 -8.94
C PRO A 453 12.22 -11.84 -9.91
N ALA A 454 12.99 -10.80 -10.24
CA ALA A 454 14.13 -10.93 -11.15
C ALA A 454 15.24 -11.83 -10.56
N GLY A 455 15.61 -11.59 -9.29
CA GLY A 455 16.65 -12.37 -8.61
C GLY A 455 16.21 -13.80 -8.34
N VAL A 456 15.01 -14.00 -7.79
CA VAL A 456 14.48 -15.33 -7.46
C VAL A 456 14.20 -16.15 -8.71
N GLY A 457 13.71 -15.54 -9.79
CA GLY A 457 13.55 -16.20 -11.08
C GLY A 457 14.88 -16.68 -11.66
N ALA A 458 15.93 -15.87 -11.57
CA ALA A 458 17.27 -16.27 -12.01
C ALA A 458 17.83 -17.44 -11.18
N VAL A 459 17.65 -17.41 -9.85
CA VAL A 459 18.06 -18.50 -8.96
C VAL A 459 17.24 -19.76 -9.18
N PHE A 460 15.95 -19.64 -9.54
CA PHE A 460 15.14 -20.78 -9.95
C PHE A 460 15.70 -21.43 -11.22
N SER A 461 16.03 -20.63 -12.24
CA SER A 461 16.64 -21.15 -13.49
C SER A 461 17.96 -21.87 -13.22
N TRP A 462 18.86 -21.28 -12.42
CA TRP A 462 20.09 -21.92 -11.98
C TRP A 462 19.83 -23.20 -11.18
N GLY A 463 18.87 -23.15 -10.25
CA GLY A 463 18.48 -24.30 -9.43
C GLY A 463 17.93 -25.45 -10.27
N VAL A 464 17.22 -25.17 -11.36
CA VAL A 464 16.78 -26.19 -12.31
C VAL A 464 17.95 -26.87 -13.02
N GLU A 465 18.96 -26.10 -13.46
CA GLU A 465 20.12 -26.63 -14.18
C GLU A 465 20.99 -27.54 -13.30
N GLU A 466 21.18 -27.15 -12.03
CA GLU A 466 22.04 -27.88 -11.08
C GLU A 466 21.29 -28.94 -10.24
N GLY A 467 19.96 -28.98 -10.36
CA GLY A 467 19.09 -29.89 -9.60
C GLY A 467 18.76 -29.44 -8.16
N TYR A 468 18.88 -28.15 -7.88
CA TYR A 468 18.52 -27.48 -6.63
C TYR A 468 17.27 -26.59 -6.80
N VAL A 469 16.13 -27.17 -7.17
CA VAL A 469 14.84 -26.44 -7.29
C VAL A 469 14.42 -25.78 -5.95
N ILE A 470 15.00 -26.22 -4.84
CA ILE A 470 14.85 -25.64 -3.50
C ILE A 470 15.49 -24.24 -3.34
N ALA A 471 16.54 -23.93 -4.10
CA ALA A 471 17.37 -22.73 -3.93
C ALA A 471 16.58 -21.41 -3.92
N PRO A 472 15.65 -21.14 -4.86
CA PRO A 472 14.86 -19.90 -4.84
C PRO A 472 14.02 -19.74 -3.57
N TRP A 473 13.51 -20.83 -3.01
CA TRP A 473 12.68 -20.82 -1.79
C TRP A 473 13.51 -20.55 -0.55
N TRP A 474 14.72 -21.11 -0.48
CA TRP A 474 15.63 -20.83 0.62
C TRP A 474 16.22 -19.42 0.54
N LEU A 475 16.51 -18.92 -0.66
CA LEU A 475 16.85 -17.52 -0.86
C LEU A 475 15.72 -16.61 -0.35
N LEU A 476 14.47 -16.90 -0.73
CA LEU A 476 13.30 -16.18 -0.22
C LEU A 476 13.20 -16.25 1.31
N GLY A 477 13.38 -17.44 1.89
CA GLY A 477 13.36 -17.64 3.34
C GLY A 477 14.43 -16.81 4.07
N LEU A 478 15.65 -16.76 3.53
CA LEU A 478 16.74 -15.93 4.06
C LEU A 478 16.43 -14.44 3.94
N ILE A 479 15.92 -13.98 2.79
CA ILE A 479 15.52 -12.58 2.61
C ILE A 479 14.38 -12.21 3.57
N ALA A 480 13.42 -13.12 3.79
CA ALA A 480 12.34 -12.91 4.75
C ALA A 480 12.83 -12.89 6.20
N LEU A 481 13.83 -13.71 6.56
CA LEU A 481 14.47 -13.66 7.89
C LEU A 481 15.11 -12.31 8.14
N LEU A 482 15.87 -11.80 7.16
CA LEU A 482 16.45 -10.45 7.23
C LEU A 482 15.36 -9.37 7.30
N GLY A 483 14.31 -9.52 6.49
CA GLY A 483 13.15 -8.63 6.48
C GLY A 483 12.33 -8.64 7.77
N ALA A 484 12.43 -9.69 8.58
CA ALA A 484 11.77 -9.78 9.89
C ALA A 484 12.48 -8.98 10.98
N ILE A 485 13.71 -8.48 10.73
CA ILE A 485 14.49 -7.70 11.70
C ILE A 485 13.94 -6.26 11.88
N PRO A 486 13.77 -5.43 10.83
CA PRO A 486 13.28 -4.05 10.98
C PRO A 486 11.96 -3.90 11.76
N PRO A 487 10.94 -4.77 11.61
CA PRO A 487 9.70 -4.70 12.40
C PRO A 487 9.87 -4.62 13.92
N PHE A 488 10.97 -5.14 14.48
CA PHE A 488 11.23 -5.07 15.93
C PHE A 488 11.69 -3.69 16.40
N PHE A 489 12.18 -2.84 15.49
CA PHE A 489 12.58 -1.47 15.77
C PHE A 489 11.50 -0.43 15.43
N ILE A 490 10.40 -0.87 14.80
CA ILE A 490 9.24 -0.02 14.55
C ILE A 490 8.53 0.25 15.88
N ILE A 491 8.26 1.53 16.12
CA ILE A 491 7.37 2.03 17.15
C ILE A 491 6.08 2.49 16.47
N ASP A 492 4.94 2.04 16.98
CA ASP A 492 3.63 2.49 16.48
C ASP A 492 3.38 3.90 17.01
N GLY A 493 3.56 4.91 16.14
CA GLY A 493 3.37 6.31 16.49
C GLY A 493 1.89 6.68 16.63
N GLU A 494 1.61 7.81 17.29
CA GLU A 494 0.23 8.32 17.42
C GLU A 494 -0.36 8.83 16.09
N GLY A 495 0.48 8.90 15.06
CA GLY A 495 0.14 9.40 13.74
C GLY A 495 0.15 10.92 13.64
N PRO A 496 0.04 11.44 12.41
CA PRO A 496 0.19 12.87 12.12
C PRO A 496 -0.95 13.72 12.70
N SER A 497 -1.94 13.11 13.35
CA SER A 497 -3.19 13.75 13.77
C SER A 497 -3.14 14.40 15.15
N ARG A 498 -2.22 13.96 16.02
CA ARG A 498 -2.25 14.27 17.44
C ARG A 498 -1.21 15.32 17.87
N GLY A 499 -0.03 15.33 17.25
CA GLY A 499 1.01 16.35 17.48
C GLY A 499 0.71 17.74 16.92
N ALA A 500 -0.55 18.05 16.61
CA ALA A 500 -0.99 19.40 16.23
C ALA A 500 -1.95 20.01 17.27
N GLY A 501 -2.21 19.31 18.37
CA GLY A 501 -3.13 19.77 19.42
C GLY A 501 -2.52 19.79 20.82
N THR A 502 -1.24 19.48 20.97
CA THR A 502 -0.53 19.51 22.27
C THR A 502 0.46 20.68 22.37
N ASP A 503 0.88 21.25 21.25
CA ASP A 503 1.88 22.33 21.25
C ASP A 503 1.25 23.71 21.59
N ASP A 504 -0.08 23.83 21.54
CA ASP A 504 -0.80 25.08 21.88
C ASP A 504 -1.32 25.11 23.34
N GLU A 505 -1.20 24.02 24.11
CA GLU A 505 -1.68 23.96 25.51
C GLU A 505 -0.54 24.02 26.55
N GLU A 506 0.74 23.85 26.15
CA GLU A 506 1.89 23.90 27.08
C GLU A 506 2.67 25.23 27.10
N GLU A 507 2.28 26.25 26.31
CA GLU A 507 2.87 27.61 26.37
C GLU A 507 2.09 28.60 27.27
N GLY A 508 1.24 28.12 28.18
CA GLY A 508 0.38 28.94 29.05
C GLY A 508 0.73 29.00 30.55
N GLU A 509 1.70 28.22 31.03
CA GLU A 509 2.02 28.13 32.47
C GLU A 509 3.51 28.36 32.75
N GLY A 510 3.96 29.61 32.53
CA GLY A 510 5.33 30.03 32.83
C GLY A 510 5.40 31.50 33.19
N GLU A 511 5.75 31.78 34.44
CA GLU A 511 6.26 33.06 34.97
C GLU A 511 5.28 34.24 35.10
N SER A 512 4.55 34.28 36.22
CA SER A 512 4.28 35.53 36.93
C SER A 512 4.66 35.39 38.41
N LEU A 513 5.96 35.26 38.67
CA LEU A 513 6.55 35.40 39.99
C LEU A 513 7.00 36.86 40.21
N LEU A 514 6.41 37.48 41.22
CA LEU A 514 6.93 38.57 42.06
C LEU A 514 6.89 40.00 41.50
N GLY A 515 5.90 40.74 41.99
CA GLY A 515 5.83 42.20 41.93
C GLY A 515 4.60 42.76 42.64
N ASN A 516 4.43 42.43 43.93
CA ASN A 516 3.42 43.05 44.79
C ASN A 516 4.13 43.99 45.79
N GLU A 517 4.04 45.29 45.54
CA GLU A 517 4.13 46.33 46.58
C GLU A 517 2.92 47.28 46.42
N ASP A 518 2.22 47.43 47.54
CA ASP A 518 1.39 48.54 48.00
C ASP A 518 0.04 48.89 47.33
N GLY A 519 -1.02 48.78 48.15
CA GLY A 519 -2.10 49.78 48.12
C GLY A 519 -3.54 49.32 48.42
N GLY A 520 -3.85 49.04 49.69
CA GLY A 520 -5.08 49.54 50.36
C GLY A 520 -6.45 48.90 50.11
N GLY A 521 -7.08 48.45 51.21
CA GLY A 521 -8.44 48.91 51.56
C GLY A 521 -9.62 47.94 51.40
N ASP A 522 -10.00 47.36 52.55
CA ASP A 522 -11.37 47.18 53.07
C ASP A 522 -12.43 46.23 52.44
N CYS A 523 -12.74 45.22 53.26
CA CYS A 523 -14.06 44.90 53.85
C CYS A 523 -15.03 43.89 53.20
N HIS A 524 -15.29 42.86 54.04
CA HIS A 524 -16.54 42.12 54.30
C HIS A 524 -16.99 40.95 53.42
N GLY A 525 -17.22 39.81 54.09
CA GLY A 525 -18.34 38.91 53.83
C GLY A 525 -18.07 37.43 54.08
N ASP A 526 -18.54 36.94 55.23
CA ASP A 526 -18.49 35.54 55.69
C ASP A 526 -19.07 34.51 54.70
N HIS A 527 -18.48 33.29 54.64
CA HIS A 527 -19.06 32.08 55.25
C HIS A 527 -18.54 30.74 54.67
N VAL A 528 -18.24 29.84 55.62
CA VAL A 528 -18.31 28.36 55.61
C VAL A 528 -16.99 27.58 55.52
N ALA A 529 -16.69 26.97 56.66
CA ALA A 529 -15.65 26.03 56.99
C ALA A 529 -15.91 24.60 56.48
N VAL A 530 -14.82 23.89 56.16
CA VAL A 530 -14.66 22.45 56.40
C VAL A 530 -13.21 22.22 56.92
N LEU A 531 -13.11 22.03 58.23
CA LEU A 531 -12.05 21.33 58.99
C LEU A 531 -12.16 19.82 58.66
N ASP A 532 -11.20 18.89 58.73
CA ASP A 532 -9.98 18.59 59.50
C ASP A 532 -9.21 17.54 58.61
N ALA A 533 -7.95 17.14 58.75
CA ALA A 533 -7.00 17.07 59.85
C ALA A 533 -5.57 16.98 59.28
N VAL A 534 -4.60 17.52 60.02
CA VAL A 534 -3.16 17.22 59.92
C VAL A 534 -2.72 16.96 61.36
N ASP A 535 -2.07 15.84 61.65
CA ASP A 535 -0.94 15.75 62.60
C ASP A 535 -0.40 14.32 62.80
N GLU A 536 0.84 14.30 63.32
CA GLU A 536 1.75 13.21 63.72
C GLU A 536 2.78 12.78 62.63
N LEU A 537 4.04 13.25 62.62
CA LEU A 537 5.17 13.28 63.58
C LEU A 537 6.09 12.03 63.53
N ASP A 538 7.39 12.33 63.53
CA ASP A 538 8.59 11.53 63.89
C ASP A 538 8.98 10.32 63.01
N SER A 539 10.24 9.92 62.84
CA SER A 539 11.60 10.47 63.03
C SER A 539 12.57 9.42 62.42
N ASP A 540 13.84 9.82 62.24
CA ASP A 540 15.06 8.98 62.29
C ASP A 540 15.62 8.25 61.04
N CYS A 541 16.74 8.84 60.58
CA CYS A 541 18.11 8.28 60.52
C CYS A 541 18.51 7.15 59.53
N ASP A 542 19.43 7.57 58.65
CA ASP A 542 20.80 7.04 58.46
C ASP A 542 21.09 5.78 57.63
N SER A 543 21.82 6.05 56.55
CA SER A 543 23.17 5.54 56.22
C SER A 543 23.39 4.36 55.24
N ASP A 544 24.16 4.74 54.20
CA ASP A 544 25.25 4.04 53.51
C ASP A 544 25.04 2.86 52.54
N GLY A 545 25.63 3.02 51.33
CA GLY A 545 25.71 1.94 50.32
C GLY A 545 26.32 2.24 48.93
N LEU A 546 27.47 2.94 48.85
CA LEU A 546 28.63 2.70 47.95
C LEU A 546 28.51 2.40 46.40
N LEU A 547 29.31 3.19 45.64
CA LEU A 547 30.16 2.87 44.43
C LEU A 547 29.49 2.86 43.03
N LYS A 548 30.06 3.41 41.93
CA LYS A 548 31.47 3.67 41.53
C LYS A 548 31.56 4.51 40.21
N ARG A 549 32.59 5.39 40.15
CA ARG A 549 33.42 5.86 38.98
C ARG A 549 32.77 6.70 37.85
N GLY A 550 33.36 7.79 37.35
CA GLY A 550 34.63 8.48 37.67
C GLY A 550 34.97 9.65 36.71
N SER A 551 35.37 10.79 37.30
CA SER A 551 36.37 11.82 36.92
C SER A 551 36.95 11.89 35.49
N LYS A 552 36.95 13.09 34.88
CA LYS A 552 38.13 14.02 34.86
C LYS A 552 37.83 15.40 34.23
N SER A 553 38.32 16.44 34.90
CA SER A 553 38.47 17.84 34.48
C SER A 553 39.93 18.12 34.09
N TYR A 554 40.16 19.20 33.32
CA TYR A 554 41.26 20.19 33.35
C TYR A 554 41.77 20.62 31.96
N GLY A 555 41.98 21.94 31.78
CA GLY A 555 43.04 22.44 30.88
C GLY A 555 42.73 23.75 30.13
N THR A 556 43.32 24.85 30.61
CA THR A 556 43.28 26.24 30.14
C THR A 556 44.33 26.62 29.07
N MET A 557 43.97 27.62 28.24
CA MET A 557 44.75 28.75 27.67
C MET A 557 45.66 28.63 26.42
N ASP A 558 45.72 29.80 25.73
CA ASP A 558 46.54 30.30 24.61
C ASP A 558 46.17 29.86 23.17
N GLY A 559 46.02 30.71 22.13
CA GLY A 559 46.10 32.16 21.99
C GLY A 559 46.03 32.58 20.49
N ASN A 560 45.68 33.85 20.25
CA ASN A 560 45.83 34.68 19.03
C ASN A 560 44.94 34.52 17.77
N GLY A 561 44.32 35.65 17.38
CA GLY A 561 43.86 35.94 16.01
C GLY A 561 42.72 36.96 15.91
N ALA A 562 43.04 38.25 15.77
CA ALA A 562 42.16 39.41 15.54
C ALA A 562 41.31 39.30 14.24
N ALA A 563 40.27 40.09 13.92
CA ALA A 563 39.90 41.47 14.26
C ALA A 563 38.43 41.78 13.83
N ASN A 564 37.85 42.81 14.48
CA ASN A 564 36.80 43.76 14.04
C ASN A 564 35.40 43.21 13.67
N GLY A 565 34.27 43.73 14.16
CA GLY A 565 33.99 44.91 14.98
C GLY A 565 32.49 45.18 14.90
N VAL A 566 31.84 45.39 16.05
CA VAL A 566 30.43 45.82 16.17
C VAL A 566 30.46 47.23 16.75
N SER A 567 29.79 48.20 16.10
CA SER A 567 29.13 49.31 16.81
C SER A 567 28.25 50.16 15.87
N ARG A 568 26.95 50.18 16.20
CA ARG A 568 26.01 51.31 16.23
C ARG A 568 25.88 52.21 14.99
N ARG A 569 24.72 52.12 14.32
CA ARG A 569 23.69 53.16 14.34
C ARG A 569 22.35 52.61 13.87
#